data_AF-A0A1H7TFR1-F1
#
_entry.id   AF-A0A1H7TFR1-F1
#
_cell.length_a   1.000
_cell.length_b   1.000
_cell.length_c   1.000
_cell.angle_alpha   90.00
_cell.angle_beta   90.00
_cell.angle_gamma   90.00
#
_symmetry.space_group_name_H-M   'P 1'
#
loop_
_entity.id
_entity.type
_entity.pdbx_description
1 polymer ?
#
loop_
_entity_poly.entity_id
_entity_poly.type
_entity_poly.pdbx_seq_one_letter_code
_entity_poly.pdbx_strand_id
1 'polypeptide(L)'
;MQQDYAETIALQALAWLAGNDALLPVFLGATGASETDLRARAAEPEFLGAVLDFLMMDDAWVVAFCDQKGLKYETPMMARASLPGGRQVSWT
;
A
#
# COMPACT_ATOMS: atom_id res chain seq x y z
N MET A 1 1.20 -13.01 8.65
CA MET A 1 0.82 -13.04 7.22
C MET A 1 2.08 -13.41 6.42
N GLN A 2 1.95 -14.11 5.27
CA GLN A 2 3.11 -14.39 4.40
C GLN A 2 3.40 -13.21 3.46
N GLN A 3 4.66 -13.01 3.08
CA GLN A 3 5.08 -11.89 2.25
C GLN A 3 4.35 -11.86 0.89
N ASP A 4 4.24 -12.98 0.18
CA ASP A 4 3.54 -13.03 -1.13
C ASP A 4 2.08 -12.56 -1.04
N TYR A 5 1.40 -12.89 0.07
CA TYR A 5 0.04 -12.43 0.30
C TYR A 5 0.00 -10.94 0.63
N ALA A 6 0.97 -10.44 1.39
CA ALA A 6 1.11 -9.01 1.67
C ALA A 6 1.37 -8.19 0.38
N GLU A 7 2.25 -8.68 -0.50
CA GLU A 7 2.50 -8.09 -1.81
C GLU A 7 1.22 -8.07 -2.66
N THR A 8 0.43 -9.15 -2.62
CA THR A 8 -0.88 -9.20 -3.29
C THR A 8 -1.83 -8.12 -2.77
N ILE A 9 -1.92 -7.92 -1.45
CA ILE A 9 -2.73 -6.85 -0.87
C ILE A 9 -2.23 -5.46 -1.29
N ALA A 10 -0.91 -5.25 -1.27
CA ALA A 10 -0.31 -3.99 -1.69
C ALA A 10 -0.54 -3.70 -3.18
N LEU A 11 -0.45 -4.71 -4.05
CA LEU A 11 -0.79 -4.59 -5.47
C LEU A 11 -2.26 -4.24 -5.68
N GLN A 12 -3.17 -4.82 -4.89
CA GLN A 12 -4.58 -4.44 -4.92
C GLN A 12 -4.81 -3.00 -4.48
N ALA A 13 -4.06 -2.52 -3.48
CA ALA A 13 -4.10 -1.13 -3.04
C ALA A 13 -3.55 -0.18 -4.12
N LEU A 14 -2.44 -0.54 -4.77
CA LEU A 14 -1.88 0.22 -5.88
C LEU A 14 -2.89 0.32 -7.04
N ALA A 15 -3.53 -0.78 -7.41
CA ALA A 15 -4.56 -0.78 -8.46
C ALA A 15 -5.79 0.06 -8.07
N TRP A 16 -6.18 0.07 -6.79
CA TRP A 16 -7.25 0.90 -6.28
C TRP A 16 -6.90 2.40 -6.35
N LEU A 17 -5.68 2.76 -5.94
CA LEU A 17 -5.16 4.13 -6.05
C LEU A 17 -5.09 4.59 -7.50
N ALA A 18 -4.58 3.74 -8.40
CA ALA A 18 -4.48 4.05 -9.83
C ALA A 18 -5.83 4.31 -10.51
N GLY A 19 -6.92 3.77 -9.95
CA GLY A 19 -8.29 4.05 -10.39
C GLY A 19 -8.95 5.25 -9.70
N ASN A 20 -8.23 5.98 -8.84
CA ASN A 20 -8.75 7.10 -8.07
C ASN A 20 -8.09 8.42 -8.51
N ASP A 21 -8.79 9.18 -9.35
CA ASP A 21 -8.29 10.44 -9.94
C ASP A 21 -7.94 11.52 -8.90
N ALA A 22 -8.50 11.44 -7.69
CA ALA A 22 -8.20 12.38 -6.61
C ALA A 22 -6.98 11.94 -5.78
N LEU A 23 -6.80 10.63 -5.55
CA LEU A 23 -5.72 10.12 -4.70
C LEU A 23 -4.44 9.80 -5.47
N LEU A 24 -4.54 9.41 -6.74
CA LEU A 24 -3.36 9.09 -7.55
C LEU A 24 -2.38 10.27 -7.63
N PRO A 25 -2.79 11.52 -7.93
CA PRO A 25 -1.87 12.65 -7.97
C PRO A 25 -1.22 12.95 -6.61
N VAL A 26 -1.97 12.73 -5.51
CA VAL A 26 -1.48 12.92 -4.14
C VAL A 26 -0.41 11.88 -3.81
N PHE A 27 -0.65 10.61 -4.18
CA PHE A 27 0.32 9.54 -4.01
C PHE A 27 1.61 9.79 -4.80
N LEU A 28 1.50 10.18 -6.08
CA LEU A 28 2.64 10.50 -6.94
C LEU A 28 3.43 11.68 -6.36
N GLY A 29 2.74 12.73 -5.89
CA GLY A 29 3.37 13.87 -5.24
C GLY A 29 4.07 13.51 -3.91
N ALA A 30 3.47 12.63 -3.10
CA ALA A 30 4.01 12.22 -1.81
C ALA A 30 5.23 11.29 -1.94
N THR A 31 5.25 10.43 -2.96
CA THR A 31 6.32 9.44 -3.19
C THR A 31 7.41 9.92 -4.15
N GLY A 32 7.14 10.98 -4.92
CA GLY A 32 7.99 11.42 -6.02
C GLY A 32 7.99 10.47 -7.23
N ALA A 33 7.08 9.50 -7.27
CA ALA A 33 6.96 8.57 -8.38
C ALA A 33 6.22 9.21 -9.57
N SER A 34 6.54 8.75 -10.78
CA SER A 34 5.72 8.97 -11.98
C SER A 34 4.84 7.76 -12.27
N GLU A 35 3.86 7.90 -13.18
CA GLU A 35 3.05 6.77 -13.66
C GLU A 35 3.90 5.65 -14.28
N THR A 36 4.99 6.02 -14.96
CA THR A 36 5.95 5.05 -15.51
C THR A 36 6.65 4.28 -14.39
N ASP A 37 7.01 4.97 -13.31
CA ASP A 37 7.64 4.35 -12.14
C ASP A 37 6.68 3.39 -11.44
N LEU A 38 5.36 3.68 -11.40
CA LEU A 38 4.38 2.76 -10.83
C LEU A 38 4.47 1.38 -11.48
N ARG A 39 4.54 1.33 -12.81
CA ARG A 39 4.62 0.07 -13.54
C ARG A 39 5.96 -0.64 -13.32
N ALA A 40 7.06 0.12 -13.34
CA ALA A 40 8.39 -0.44 -13.16
C ALA A 40 8.60 -1.00 -11.74
N ARG A 41 8.06 -0.30 -10.74
CA ARG A 41 8.30 -0.58 -9.31
C ARG A 41 7.19 -1.38 -8.64
N ALA A 42 6.08 -1.67 -9.32
CA ALA A 42 5.02 -2.54 -8.79
C ALA A 42 5.52 -3.94 -8.38
N ALA A 43 6.66 -4.39 -8.93
CA ALA A 43 7.30 -5.65 -8.56
C ALA A 43 8.29 -5.52 -7.39
N GLU A 44 8.52 -4.32 -6.86
CA GLU A 44 9.46 -4.05 -5.76
C GLU A 44 8.70 -4.10 -4.42
N PRO A 45 8.99 -5.06 -3.52
CA PRO A 45 8.31 -5.15 -2.22
C PRO A 45 8.47 -3.90 -1.35
N GLU A 46 9.60 -3.19 -1.47
CA GLU A 46 9.85 -1.92 -0.80
C GLU A 46 8.89 -0.82 -1.28
N PHE A 47 8.63 -0.76 -2.59
CA PHE A 47 7.67 0.20 -3.16
C PHE A 47 6.23 -0.15 -2.73
N LEU A 48 5.89 -1.43 -2.72
CA LEU A 48 4.61 -1.93 -2.20
C LEU A 48 4.41 -1.58 -0.72
N GLY A 49 5.49 -1.52 0.07
CA GLY A 49 5.48 -0.99 1.42
C GLY A 49 5.03 0.48 1.47
N ALA A 50 5.60 1.33 0.61
CA ALA A 50 5.23 2.74 0.52
C ALA A 50 3.78 2.96 0.07
N VAL A 51 3.25 2.09 -0.79
CA VAL A 51 1.82 2.10 -1.18
C VAL A 51 0.92 1.89 0.04
N LEU A 52 1.24 0.90 0.88
CA LEU A 52 0.47 0.62 2.09
C LEU A 52 0.66 1.74 3.13
N ASP A 53 1.87 2.30 3.27
CA ASP A 53 2.13 3.43 4.16
C ASP A 53 1.28 4.65 3.76
N PHE A 54 1.18 4.95 2.46
CA PHE A 54 0.31 6.02 1.97
C PHE A 54 -1.17 5.73 2.22
N LEU A 55 -1.63 4.52 1.92
CA LEU A 55 -3.02 4.12 2.15
C LEU A 55 -3.42 4.29 3.62
N MET A 56 -2.51 4.00 4.54
CA MET A 56 -2.72 4.11 5.98
C MET A 56 -2.54 5.52 6.56
N MET A 57 -2.30 6.55 5.73
CA MET A 57 -2.24 7.94 6.20
C MET A 57 -3.61 8.50 6.59
N ASP A 58 -4.70 7.93 6.05
CA ASP A 58 -6.07 8.35 6.33
C ASP A 58 -6.98 7.12 6.49
N ASP A 59 -7.65 7.03 7.65
CA ASP A 59 -8.56 5.94 7.97
C ASP A 59 -9.70 5.81 6.94
N ALA A 60 -10.14 6.91 6.32
CA ALA A 60 -11.17 6.88 5.29
C ALA A 60 -10.70 6.13 4.04
N TRP A 61 -9.41 6.22 3.69
CA TRP A 61 -8.85 5.48 2.55
C TRP A 61 -8.71 3.99 2.88
N VAL A 62 -8.29 3.67 4.09
CA VAL A 62 -8.25 2.28 4.59
C VAL A 62 -9.63 1.65 4.53
N VAL A 63 -10.65 2.33 5.06
CA VAL A 63 -12.04 1.84 5.04
C VAL A 63 -12.54 1.65 3.60
N ALA A 64 -12.39 2.67 2.74
CA ALA A 64 -12.86 2.61 1.36
C ALA A 64 -12.19 1.49 0.54
N PHE A 65 -10.87 1.32 0.70
CA PHE A 65 -10.14 0.23 0.07
C PHE A 65 -10.62 -1.14 0.56
N CYS A 66 -10.70 -1.32 1.88
CA CYS A 66 -11.07 -2.60 2.47
C CYS A 66 -12.51 -2.99 2.16
N ASP A 67 -13.45 -2.05 2.17
CA ASP A 67 -14.85 -2.28 1.80
C ASP A 67 -14.95 -2.74 0.35
N GLN A 68 -14.20 -2.12 -0.57
CA GLN A 68 -14.22 -2.50 -1.98
C GLN A 68 -13.58 -3.89 -2.22
N LYS A 69 -12.56 -4.26 -1.44
CA LYS A 69 -11.88 -5.56 -1.58
C LYS A 69 -12.47 -6.66 -0.70
N GLY A 70 -13.42 -6.36 0.17
CA GLY A 70 -13.98 -7.30 1.15
C GLY A 70 -12.94 -7.77 2.18
N LEU A 71 -12.02 -6.89 2.57
CA LEU A 71 -10.94 -7.18 3.51
C LEU A 71 -11.27 -6.65 4.91
N LYS A 72 -10.58 -7.19 5.92
CA LYS A 72 -10.63 -6.60 7.27
C LYS A 72 -9.82 -5.30 7.30
N TYR A 73 -10.23 -4.34 8.15
CA TYR A 73 -9.54 -3.05 8.25
C TYR A 73 -8.12 -3.13 8.83
N GLU A 74 -7.80 -4.21 9.55
CA GLU A 74 -6.41 -4.51 9.99
C GLU A 74 -5.52 -5.09 8.88
N THR A 75 -6.09 -5.52 7.75
CA THR A 75 -5.36 -6.21 6.68
C THR A 75 -4.22 -5.36 6.08
N PRO A 76 -4.40 -4.06 5.76
CA PRO A 76 -3.31 -3.22 5.27
C PRO A 76 -2.13 -3.12 6.24
N MET A 77 -2.40 -2.98 7.53
CA MET A 77 -1.36 -2.93 8.57
C MET A 77 -0.61 -4.25 8.69
N MET A 78 -1.32 -5.38 8.69
CA MET A 78 -0.69 -6.70 8.71
C MET A 78 0.15 -6.97 7.46
N ALA A 79 -0.33 -6.54 6.29
CA ALA A 79 0.41 -6.62 5.04
C ALA A 79 1.68 -5.79 5.14
N ARG A 80 1.59 -4.54 5.60
CA ARG A 80 2.74 -3.66 5.76
C ARG A 80 3.82 -4.25 6.67
N ALA A 81 3.42 -4.82 7.80
CA ALA A 81 4.33 -5.47 8.74
C ALA A 81 5.05 -6.71 8.16
N SER A 82 4.48 -7.31 7.12
CA SER A 82 5.02 -8.49 6.44
C SER A 82 5.92 -8.14 5.24
N LEU A 83 6.01 -6.85 4.87
CA LEU A 83 6.90 -6.35 3.80
C LEU A 83 8.23 -5.81 4.37
N PRO A 84 9.27 -5.68 3.53
CA PRO A 84 10.54 -5.08 3.94
C PRO A 84 10.37 -3.72 4.62
N GLY A 85 11.20 -3.45 5.63
CA GLY A 85 11.14 -2.22 6.43
C GLY A 85 9.89 -2.06 7.31
N GLY A 86 8.94 -3.01 7.30
CA GLY A 86 7.70 -2.95 8.09
C GLY A 86 7.76 -3.66 9.42
N ARG A 87 8.81 -4.45 9.66
CA ARG A 87 9.06 -5.05 10.96
C ARG A 87 9.38 -3.94 11.95
N GLN A 88 8.48 -3.72 12.91
CA GLN A 88 8.75 -2.86 14.06
C GLN A 88 9.99 -3.39 14.77
N VAL A 89 11.09 -2.64 14.70
CA VAL A 89 12.29 -2.93 15.47
C VAL A 89 12.00 -2.49 16.90
N SER A 90 11.59 -3.43 17.74
CA SER A 90 11.45 -3.19 19.18
C SER A 90 12.85 -3.12 19.80
N TRP A 91 13.40 -1.92 19.92
CA TRP A 91 14.62 -1.69 20.71
C TRP A 91 14.23 -1.78 22.19
N THR A 92 14.38 -2.97 22.79
CA THR A 92 14.40 -3.13 24.25
C THR A 92 15.78 -2.86 24.79
#